data_AF-A0A226F099-F1
#
_entry.id   AF-A0A226F099-F1
#
_cell.length_a   1.000
_cell.length_b   1.000
_cell.length_c   1.000
_cell.angle_alpha   90.00
_cell.angle_beta   90.00
_cell.angle_gamma   90.00
#
_symmetry.space_group_name_H-M   'P 1'
#
loop_
_entity.id
_entity.type
_entity.pdbx_description
1 polymer ?
#
loop_
_entity_poly.entity_id
_entity_poly.type
_entity_poly.pdbx_seq_one_letter_code
_entity_poly.pdbx_strand_id
1 'polypeptide(L)'
;MSEQFRITVNELCHINDGKKRKINFDDWQNKKNKMSKDRGEEYVGGRGIVKQAKIPPPQVQACPPRCSKPGCRLPFPRRQQIFQEFWGTGSYNRQTDILAGMIDVINVNQRTTTHAQSRRQHSYAYYLSNDQGLKVPVCVSTFLSTFGITPDRLRTVKEKLASGTVDLADKRGTNTLHERVDPTHTDRILAHINSFPRKLSHYSREAGNPLREYLDPTLTVSKMFTLFRIQEGEHVNRLEWLYRQVFREQPLKIGIPRSDTCDLCDKLFIQLSGIDVNDPAQNARRREIEMKSQAHHLQAETSYEELQLDNSLANEDYVVIAVDLQAEGSRGACEIANCIKKYCTENFPPLNQGQVRHLIVFSDRCGGQNNNFETLCMYRWLISKQIFSSVNQKFLVSGHSFLPCDRQFAILENARKKTTLIEFSDIENMIRNACHVRPFLIQRMELKDFLNLQPLVQACPLPRTLKVSQVLSIRMVNQAPNVIEVKSDHDSVAWTQHHSVLHNNFANIHLRPLRPHKIPIPPALLADLKNTYEFIPIESRNFWRFLE
;
A
#
# COMPACT_ATOMS: atom_id res chain seq x y z
N MET A 1 -41.57 12.61 -6.14
CA MET A 1 -40.67 13.77 -5.94
C MET A 1 -40.19 13.66 -4.51
N SER A 2 -39.00 13.11 -4.32
CA SER A 2 -37.70 13.80 -4.24
C SER A 2 -37.31 13.96 -2.78
N GLU A 3 -36.68 12.92 -2.23
CA GLU A 3 -35.70 13.00 -1.14
C GLU A 3 -35.34 11.58 -0.77
N GLN A 4 -34.21 11.08 -1.28
CA GLN A 4 -33.49 9.98 -0.65
C GLN A 4 -32.02 10.05 -1.06
N PHE A 5 -31.20 10.29 -0.05
CA PHE A 5 -29.75 10.07 0.05
C PHE A 5 -28.87 10.65 -1.07
N ARG A 6 -28.75 11.98 -1.09
CA ARG A 6 -27.57 12.63 -1.68
C ARG A 6 -26.43 12.57 -0.68
N ILE A 7 -25.49 11.67 -0.91
CA ILE A 7 -24.13 11.79 -0.38
C ILE A 7 -23.63 13.18 -0.77
N THR A 8 -23.30 13.98 0.24
CA THR A 8 -22.86 15.36 0.05
C THR A 8 -21.46 15.40 -0.57
N VAL A 9 -21.13 16.50 -1.26
CA VAL A 9 -19.79 16.71 -1.85
C VAL A 9 -18.67 16.57 -0.80
N ASN A 10 -18.94 16.93 0.46
CA ASN A 10 -18.01 16.74 1.57
C ASN A 10 -17.83 15.26 1.97
N GLU A 11 -18.84 14.41 1.83
CA GLU A 11 -18.73 12.96 2.08
C GLU A 11 -17.98 12.25 0.94
N LEU A 12 -18.13 12.72 -0.31
CA LEU A 12 -17.32 12.28 -1.46
C LEU A 12 -15.83 12.67 -1.34
N CYS A 13 -15.53 13.83 -0.72
CA CYS A 13 -14.16 14.24 -0.45
C CYS A 13 -13.43 13.33 0.56
N HIS A 14 -14.16 12.64 1.45
CA HIS A 14 -13.57 11.72 2.44
C HIS A 14 -13.34 10.29 1.93
N ILE A 15 -14.06 9.86 0.89
CA ILE A 15 -13.88 8.52 0.29
C ILE A 15 -12.56 8.43 -0.51
N ASN A 16 -11.94 9.57 -0.81
CA ASN A 16 -10.78 9.71 -1.70
C ASN A 16 -9.41 9.84 -1.00
N ASP A 17 -9.30 9.47 0.29
CA ASP A 17 -8.02 9.39 1.02
C ASP A 17 -7.18 8.16 0.55
N GLY A 18 -6.97 8.04 -0.76
CA GLY A 18 -6.11 7.03 -1.36
C GLY A 18 -4.65 7.28 -1.04
N LYS A 19 -4.13 6.62 0.00
CA LYS A 19 -2.74 6.16 0.22
C LYS A 19 -1.58 7.05 -0.28
N LYS A 20 -1.69 8.37 -0.27
CA LYS A 20 -0.50 9.24 -0.17
C LYS A 20 -0.20 9.31 1.33
N ARG A 21 0.98 8.86 1.80
CA ARG A 21 1.36 8.98 3.23
C ARG A 21 1.10 10.42 3.66
N LYS A 22 0.09 10.63 4.51
CA LYS A 22 -0.11 11.93 5.16
C LYS A 22 1.18 12.22 5.92
N ILE A 23 1.77 13.39 5.69
CA ILE A 23 2.99 13.78 6.38
C ILE A 23 2.63 13.89 7.85
N ASN A 24 3.09 12.94 8.66
CA ASN A 24 2.92 13.03 10.10
C ASN A 24 3.97 14.01 10.64
N PHE A 25 3.58 15.27 10.82
CA PHE A 25 4.46 16.29 11.39
C PHE A 25 4.87 15.96 12.83
N ASP A 26 4.11 15.11 13.54
CA ASP A 26 4.46 14.64 14.90
C ASP A 26 5.67 13.73 14.91
N ASP A 27 5.95 13.04 13.80
CA ASP A 27 7.12 12.17 13.69
C ASP A 27 8.42 12.91 13.41
N TRP A 28 8.36 14.21 13.11
CA TRP A 28 9.53 15.00 12.80
C TRP A 28 10.44 15.11 14.02
N GLN A 29 11.72 14.79 13.83
CA GLN A 29 12.72 14.80 14.91
C GLN A 29 12.75 16.13 15.65
N ASN A 30 12.58 17.26 14.96
CA ASN A 30 12.53 18.58 15.58
C ASN A 30 11.34 18.76 16.53
N LYS A 31 10.17 18.20 16.19
CA LYS A 31 8.97 18.26 17.02
C LYS A 31 9.10 17.35 18.24
N LYS A 32 9.60 16.12 18.05
CA LYS A 32 9.97 15.20 19.14
C LYS A 32 10.98 15.83 20.11
N ASN A 33 12.07 16.40 19.57
CA ASN A 33 13.09 17.09 20.35
C ASN A 33 12.53 18.29 21.13
N LYS A 34 11.60 19.06 20.53
CA LYS A 34 10.94 20.18 21.23
C LYS A 34 10.09 19.67 22.39
N MET A 35 9.33 18.59 22.20
CA MET A 35 8.52 18.00 23.27
C MET A 35 9.39 17.48 24.42
N SER A 36 10.45 16.73 24.14
CA SER A 36 11.38 16.25 25.17
C SER A 36 12.06 17.41 25.89
N LYS A 37 12.48 18.46 25.17
CA LYS A 37 13.03 19.68 25.78
C LYS A 37 12.04 20.37 26.72
N ASP A 38 10.79 20.51 26.30
CA ASP A 38 9.74 21.17 27.10
C ASP A 38 9.34 20.32 28.32
N ARG A 39 9.54 18.99 28.29
CA ARG A 39 9.39 18.08 29.43
C ARG A 39 10.64 17.95 30.31
N GLY A 40 11.75 18.56 29.91
CA GLY A 40 13.02 18.44 30.62
C GLY A 40 13.67 17.05 30.50
N GLU A 41 13.30 16.28 29.48
CA GLU A 41 13.84 14.95 29.18
C GLU A 41 15.15 15.06 28.37
N GLU A 42 15.87 13.93 28.26
CA GLU A 42 17.03 13.84 27.37
C GLU A 42 16.62 13.92 25.90
N TYR A 43 17.40 14.64 25.08
CA TYR A 43 17.18 14.68 23.63
C TYR A 43 18.48 14.92 22.84
N VAL A 44 18.49 14.50 21.57
CA VAL A 44 19.62 14.72 20.65
C VAL A 44 19.34 15.95 19.79
N GLY A 45 20.14 17.00 19.94
CA GLY A 45 19.99 18.23 19.14
C GLY A 45 20.32 18.03 17.66
N GLY A 46 19.93 18.97 16.79
CA GLY A 46 20.15 18.86 15.33
C GLY A 46 21.61 18.77 14.87
N ARG A 47 22.59 18.93 15.76
CA ARG A 47 24.03 18.71 15.52
C ARG A 47 24.54 17.38 16.08
N GLY A 48 23.66 16.46 16.46
CA GLY A 48 24.02 15.16 17.06
C GLY A 48 24.45 15.24 18.54
N ILE A 49 24.41 16.42 19.16
CA ILE A 49 24.83 16.61 20.55
C ILE A 49 23.70 16.21 21.50
N VAL A 50 23.96 15.25 22.38
CA VAL A 50 23.03 14.82 23.45
C VAL A 50 22.88 15.93 24.51
N LYS A 51 21.64 16.25 24.86
CA LYS A 51 21.27 17.17 25.93
C LYS A 51 20.64 16.36 27.05
N GLN A 52 21.33 16.31 28.18
CA GLN A 52 20.91 15.58 29.38
C GLN A 52 19.59 16.11 29.96
N ALA A 53 18.86 15.21 30.61
CA ALA A 53 17.63 15.53 31.32
C ALA A 53 17.85 16.55 32.45
N LYS A 54 16.79 17.25 32.82
CA LYS A 54 16.78 18.23 33.90
C LYS A 54 16.86 17.52 35.24
N ILE A 55 17.81 17.98 36.07
CA ILE A 55 18.07 17.38 37.38
C ILE A 55 17.07 17.94 38.39
N PRO A 56 16.37 17.09 39.16
CA PRO A 56 15.51 17.51 40.27
C PRO A 56 16.28 18.34 41.31
N PRO A 57 15.60 19.14 42.14
CA PRO A 57 16.25 19.90 43.20
C PRO A 57 17.06 18.97 44.12
N PRO A 58 18.26 19.37 44.58
CA PRO A 58 19.00 18.57 45.54
C PRO A 58 18.30 18.53 46.90
N GLN A 59 18.51 17.43 47.64
CA GLN A 59 18.06 17.32 49.04
C GLN A 59 18.68 18.42 49.90
N VAL A 60 19.96 18.71 49.69
CA VAL A 60 20.70 19.79 50.35
C VAL A 60 20.13 21.15 49.95
N GLN A 61 20.10 22.09 50.89
CA GLN A 61 19.64 23.45 50.64
C GLN A 61 20.62 24.20 49.74
N ALA A 62 20.14 24.70 48.59
CA ALA A 62 20.94 25.48 47.64
C ALA A 62 21.12 26.97 48.02
N CYS A 63 20.66 27.40 49.21
CA CYS A 63 20.77 28.79 49.67
C CYS A 63 22.12 29.01 50.40
N PRO A 64 22.68 30.25 50.42
CA PRO A 64 23.81 30.56 51.29
C PRO A 64 23.54 30.26 52.77
N PRO A 65 24.55 29.94 53.59
CA PRO A 65 24.37 29.48 54.98
C PRO A 65 23.58 30.41 55.91
N ARG A 66 23.52 31.72 55.61
CA ARG A 66 22.84 32.75 56.42
C ARG A 66 21.55 33.29 55.78
N CYS A 67 20.87 32.46 55.01
CA CYS A 67 19.65 32.81 54.29
C CYS A 67 18.47 33.09 55.24
N SER A 68 17.98 34.33 55.25
CA SER A 68 16.86 34.76 56.13
C SER A 68 15.47 34.55 55.53
N LYS A 69 15.37 34.00 54.31
CA LYS A 69 14.09 33.81 53.61
C LYS A 69 13.42 32.51 54.07
N PRO A 70 12.20 32.56 54.66
CA PRO A 70 11.54 31.39 55.26
C PRO A 70 11.25 30.28 54.25
N GLY A 71 10.89 30.63 53.01
CA GLY A 71 10.60 29.65 51.96
C GLY A 71 11.84 28.86 51.51
N CYS A 72 13.06 29.31 51.83
CA CYS A 72 14.26 28.54 51.48
C CYS A 72 14.39 27.23 52.28
N ARG A 73 13.62 27.07 53.35
CA ARG A 73 13.56 25.85 54.17
C ARG A 73 12.44 24.90 53.75
N LEU A 74 11.81 25.13 52.60
CA LEU A 74 10.78 24.24 52.07
C LEU A 74 11.30 22.79 51.98
N PRO A 75 10.52 21.81 52.48
CA PRO A 75 10.92 20.40 52.46
C PRO A 75 11.30 19.92 51.06
N PHE A 76 12.27 19.01 50.99
CA PHE A 76 12.69 18.40 49.73
C PHE A 76 11.52 17.77 48.95
N PRO A 77 10.59 17.00 49.57
CA PRO A 77 9.44 16.44 48.85
C PRO A 77 8.59 17.50 48.13
N ARG A 78 8.36 18.65 48.79
CA ARG A 78 7.59 19.74 48.19
C ARG A 78 8.34 20.39 47.03
N ARG A 79 9.64 20.62 47.17
CA ARG A 79 10.48 21.14 46.07
C ARG A 79 10.49 20.18 44.87
N GLN A 80 10.55 18.87 45.13
CA GLN A 80 10.49 17.84 44.10
C GLN A 80 9.13 17.81 43.40
N GLN A 81 8.03 17.95 44.14
CA GLN A 81 6.69 18.04 43.56
C GLN A 81 6.56 19.26 42.64
N ILE A 82 7.01 20.44 43.08
CA ILE A 82 7.00 21.67 42.26
C ILE A 82 7.80 21.46 40.96
N PHE A 83 8.94 20.78 41.03
CA PHE A 83 9.74 20.44 39.85
C PHE A 83 8.98 19.54 38.88
N GLN A 84 8.32 18.50 39.38
CA GLN A 84 7.54 17.56 38.56
C GLN A 84 6.32 18.23 37.92
N GLU A 85 5.58 19.05 38.67
CA GLU A 85 4.44 19.82 38.15
C GLU A 85 4.89 20.79 37.05
N PHE A 86 6.02 21.46 37.25
CA PHE A 86 6.57 22.42 36.29
C PHE A 86 6.96 21.77 34.94
N TRP A 87 7.77 20.71 34.98
CA TRP A 87 8.22 20.02 33.76
C TRP A 87 7.11 19.14 33.15
N GLY A 88 6.20 18.61 33.97
CA GLY A 88 5.03 17.85 33.56
C GLY A 88 4.02 18.64 32.72
N THR A 89 4.05 19.98 32.77
CA THR A 89 3.24 20.81 31.85
C THR A 89 3.56 20.58 30.38
N GLY A 90 4.79 20.13 30.05
CA GLY A 90 5.24 19.85 28.68
C GLY A 90 5.15 21.04 27.72
N SER A 91 5.11 22.28 28.25
CA SER A 91 4.93 23.50 27.45
C SER A 91 5.78 24.65 27.99
N TYR A 92 6.71 25.14 27.16
CA TYR A 92 7.56 26.29 27.49
C TYR A 92 6.76 27.54 27.88
N ASN A 93 5.61 27.77 27.26
CA ASN A 93 4.76 28.93 27.53
C ASN A 93 4.10 28.81 28.90
N ARG A 94 3.44 27.67 29.20
CA ARG A 94 2.86 27.43 30.53
C ARG A 94 3.90 27.50 31.65
N GLN A 95 5.09 26.98 31.41
CA GLN A 95 6.23 27.13 32.32
C GLN A 95 6.60 28.60 32.54
N THR A 96 6.56 29.42 31.49
CA THR A 96 6.84 30.87 31.60
C THR A 96 5.78 31.55 32.47
N ASP A 97 4.50 31.20 32.30
CA ASP A 97 3.41 31.76 33.09
C ASP A 97 3.53 31.39 34.59
N ILE A 98 3.90 30.13 34.87
CA ILE A 98 4.17 29.66 36.25
C ILE A 98 5.32 30.47 36.87
N LEU A 99 6.44 30.64 36.16
CA LEU A 99 7.57 31.42 36.66
C LEU A 99 7.18 32.89 36.87
N ALA A 100 6.43 33.47 35.94
CA ALA A 100 5.97 34.85 36.02
C ALA A 100 5.05 35.08 37.23
N GLY A 101 4.11 34.16 37.48
CA GLY A 101 3.22 34.21 38.64
C GLY A 101 3.93 34.08 39.99
N MET A 102 5.21 33.68 40.01
CA MET A 102 6.04 33.52 41.21
C MET A 102 7.13 34.58 41.35
N ILE A 103 7.11 35.62 40.50
CA ILE A 103 8.10 36.71 40.52
C ILE A 103 7.36 38.05 40.61
N ASP A 104 7.71 38.85 41.63
CA ASP A 104 7.24 40.24 41.73
C ASP A 104 8.34 41.19 41.26
N VAL A 105 7.97 42.15 40.41
CA VAL A 105 8.84 43.27 40.01
C VAL A 105 8.70 44.39 41.04
N ILE A 106 9.79 44.71 41.72
CA ILE A 106 9.85 45.75 42.75
C ILE A 106 10.56 46.97 42.16
N ASN A 107 9.86 48.11 42.17
CA ASN A 107 10.43 49.39 41.78
C ASN A 107 11.45 49.88 42.82
N VAL A 108 12.51 50.54 42.36
CA VAL A 108 13.59 51.01 43.23
C VAL A 108 13.12 52.28 43.97
N ASN A 109 12.92 52.20 45.29
CA ASN A 109 12.36 53.29 46.09
C ASN A 109 13.33 54.47 46.35
N GLN A 110 14.65 54.25 46.38
CA GLN A 110 15.67 55.31 46.53
C GLN A 110 16.96 54.97 45.78
N ARG A 111 17.57 55.95 45.11
CA ARG A 111 18.85 55.81 44.37
C ARG A 111 19.93 56.57 45.13
N THR A 112 21.04 55.90 45.45
CA THR A 112 22.17 56.50 46.20
C THR A 112 23.26 57.11 45.31
N THR A 113 23.17 56.96 43.98
CA THR A 113 24.19 57.44 43.03
C THR A 113 23.65 58.51 42.08
N THR A 114 24.49 59.51 41.77
CA THR A 114 24.17 60.70 40.96
C THR A 114 24.25 60.49 39.43
N HIS A 115 24.56 59.29 38.96
CA HIS A 115 24.64 59.00 37.52
C HIS A 115 23.25 58.79 36.90
N ALA A 116 23.05 59.38 35.71
CA ALA A 116 21.75 59.47 35.04
C ALA A 116 21.10 58.13 34.62
N GLN A 117 21.83 57.02 34.56
CA GLN A 117 21.25 55.69 34.28
C GLN A 117 21.94 54.58 35.09
N SER A 118 21.26 54.05 36.12
CA SER A 118 21.69 52.85 36.82
C SER A 118 21.59 51.61 35.91
N ARG A 119 22.57 50.70 35.95
CA ARG A 119 22.47 49.38 35.27
C ARG A 119 21.34 48.51 35.84
N ARG A 120 20.87 48.78 37.07
CA ARG A 120 19.77 48.07 37.73
C ARG A 120 18.56 48.98 37.85
N GLN A 121 17.57 48.74 37.00
CA GLN A 121 16.32 49.52 36.97
C GLN A 121 15.21 48.92 37.85
N HIS A 122 15.22 47.59 38.04
CA HIS A 122 14.25 46.87 38.85
C HIS A 122 14.91 45.91 39.84
N SER A 123 14.20 45.62 40.92
CA SER A 123 14.48 44.49 41.82
C SER A 123 13.41 43.42 41.64
N TYR A 124 13.72 42.19 42.02
CA TYR A 124 12.81 41.06 41.87
C TYR A 124 12.72 40.29 43.18
N ALA A 125 11.50 39.97 43.61
CA ALA A 125 11.24 39.01 44.68
C ALA A 125 10.74 37.69 44.08
N TYR A 126 11.14 36.58 44.68
CA TYR A 126 10.81 35.22 44.21
C TYR A 126 10.04 34.49 45.28
N TYR A 127 9.07 33.69 44.86
CA TYR A 127 8.22 32.91 45.77
C TYR A 127 8.13 31.46 45.30
N LEU A 128 7.82 30.57 46.24
CA LEU A 128 7.40 29.20 45.97
C LEU A 128 6.11 28.93 46.75
N SER A 129 5.28 27.99 46.29
CA SER A 129 4.08 27.60 47.01
C SER A 129 4.40 26.56 48.08
N ASN A 130 4.02 26.82 49.34
CA ASN A 130 4.10 25.82 50.40
C ASN A 130 3.05 24.70 50.20
N ASP A 131 2.98 23.75 51.14
CA ASP A 131 2.05 22.61 51.08
C ASP A 131 0.56 23.03 51.13
N GLN A 132 0.29 24.24 51.62
CA GLN A 132 -1.05 24.84 51.66
C GLN A 132 -1.35 25.73 50.44
N GLY A 133 -0.44 25.81 49.47
CA GLY A 133 -0.58 26.65 48.28
C GLY A 133 -0.26 28.14 48.48
N LEU A 134 0.16 28.54 49.68
CA LEU A 134 0.52 29.93 49.98
C LEU A 134 1.93 30.27 49.47
N LYS A 135 2.07 31.46 48.90
CA LYS A 135 3.35 31.99 48.39
C LYS A 135 4.29 32.32 49.56
N VAL A 136 5.44 31.62 49.62
CA VAL A 136 6.51 31.89 50.59
C VAL A 136 7.75 32.46 49.89
N PRO A 137 8.40 33.50 50.44
CA PRO A 137 9.52 34.16 49.77
C PRO A 137 10.79 33.30 49.84
N VAL A 138 11.53 33.25 48.73
CA VAL A 138 12.77 32.49 48.55
C VAL A 138 13.91 33.34 47.96
N CYS A 139 15.14 32.86 48.07
CA CYS A 139 16.27 33.44 47.36
C CYS A 139 16.32 32.94 45.90
N VAL A 140 17.08 33.65 45.06
CA VAL A 140 17.25 33.27 43.66
C VAL A 140 17.90 31.89 43.49
N SER A 141 18.85 31.50 44.36
CA SER A 141 19.52 30.21 44.27
C SER A 141 18.56 29.05 44.52
N THR A 142 17.73 29.15 45.55
CA THR A 142 16.69 28.16 45.84
C THR A 142 15.62 28.12 44.77
N PHE A 143 15.25 29.27 44.20
CA PHE A 143 14.30 29.34 43.09
C PHE A 143 14.84 28.60 41.85
N LEU A 144 16.07 28.91 41.44
CA LEU A 144 16.74 28.26 40.29
C LEU A 144 16.91 26.75 40.51
N SER A 145 17.34 26.33 41.71
CA SER A 145 17.52 24.91 42.03
C SER A 145 16.21 24.15 42.07
N THR A 146 15.11 24.78 42.52
CA THR A 146 13.79 24.12 42.62
C THR A 146 13.22 23.81 41.25
N PHE A 147 13.40 24.69 40.26
CA PHE A 147 12.92 24.45 38.89
C PHE A 147 13.96 23.79 37.97
N GLY A 148 15.23 23.67 38.36
CA GLY A 148 16.30 23.15 37.50
C GLY A 148 16.55 24.02 36.25
N ILE A 149 16.32 25.33 36.36
CA ILE A 149 16.45 26.30 35.26
C ILE A 149 17.75 27.10 35.34
N THR A 150 18.22 27.60 34.21
CA THR A 150 19.43 28.43 34.14
C THR A 150 19.13 29.89 34.50
N PRO A 151 20.13 30.67 34.96
CA PRO A 151 19.98 32.11 35.18
C PRO A 151 19.50 32.86 33.94
N ASP A 152 19.92 32.43 32.74
CA ASP A 152 19.48 33.01 31.47
C ASP A 152 17.97 32.84 31.22
N ARG A 153 17.42 31.67 31.55
CA ARG A 153 15.98 31.43 31.44
C ARG A 153 15.20 32.41 32.32
N LEU A 154 15.70 32.63 33.54
CA LEU A 154 15.12 33.57 34.49
C LEU A 154 15.26 35.04 34.02
N ARG A 155 16.39 35.41 33.39
CA ARG A 155 16.59 36.73 32.79
C ARG A 155 15.53 37.05 31.74
N THR A 156 15.24 36.12 30.84
CA THR A 156 14.20 36.32 29.81
C THR A 156 12.81 36.56 30.40
N VAL A 157 12.44 35.86 31.48
CA VAL A 157 11.15 36.08 32.14
C VAL A 157 11.11 37.47 32.81
N LYS A 158 12.19 37.85 33.48
CA LYS A 158 12.32 39.17 34.13
C LYS A 158 12.19 40.33 33.15
N GLU A 159 12.87 40.24 32.00
CA GLU A 159 12.82 41.28 30.97
C GLU A 159 11.39 41.48 30.45
N LYS A 160 10.64 40.39 30.24
CA LYS A 160 9.24 40.45 29.82
C LYS A 160 8.30 41.03 30.89
N LEU A 161 8.54 40.69 32.15
CA LEU A 161 7.78 41.25 33.28
C LEU A 161 8.07 42.74 33.47
N ALA A 162 9.34 43.15 33.37
CA ALA A 162 9.75 44.54 33.51
C ALA A 162 9.23 45.44 32.37
N SER A 163 9.09 44.90 31.16
CA SER A 163 8.51 45.63 30.03
C SER A 163 6.98 45.74 30.07
N GLY A 164 6.30 45.13 31.04
CA GLY A 164 4.84 45.16 31.15
C GLY A 164 4.11 44.40 30.02
N THR A 165 4.78 43.45 29.35
CA THR A 165 4.18 42.71 28.24
C THR A 165 3.10 41.76 28.75
N VAL A 166 1.86 41.92 28.26
CA VAL A 166 0.70 41.06 28.63
C VAL A 166 0.85 39.63 28.10
N ASP A 167 1.45 39.46 26.92
CA ASP A 167 1.70 38.16 26.30
C ASP A 167 3.15 37.69 26.53
N LEU A 168 3.31 36.72 27.44
CA LEU A 168 4.61 36.15 27.81
C LEU A 168 5.03 34.98 26.91
N ALA A 169 4.27 34.64 25.87
CA ALA A 169 4.58 33.51 24.98
C ALA A 169 5.93 33.67 24.25
N ASP A 170 6.55 32.54 23.90
CA ASP A 170 7.72 32.52 23.03
C ASP A 170 7.33 32.85 21.59
N LYS A 171 7.82 33.98 21.07
CA LYS A 171 7.60 34.45 19.70
C LYS A 171 8.73 34.07 18.74
N ARG A 172 9.67 33.21 19.17
CA ARG A 172 10.74 32.73 18.27
C ARG A 172 10.14 31.81 17.20
N GLY A 173 10.49 32.08 15.95
CA GLY A 173 9.99 31.32 14.81
C GLY A 173 8.56 31.67 14.37
N THR A 174 7.92 32.67 14.97
CA THR A 174 6.57 33.15 14.57
C THR A 174 6.60 34.32 13.58
N ASN A 175 7.79 34.76 13.15
CA ASN A 175 7.91 35.77 12.10
C ASN A 175 7.49 35.16 10.76
N THR A 176 6.29 35.53 10.30
CA THR A 176 5.73 35.20 8.98
C THR A 176 6.28 36.08 7.86
N LEU A 177 7.10 37.09 8.17
CA LEU A 177 7.60 38.13 7.26
C LEU A 177 8.58 37.67 6.15
N HIS A 178 8.74 36.36 5.97
CA HIS A 178 9.26 35.84 4.71
C HIS A 178 8.22 34.85 4.19
N GLU A 179 7.33 35.32 3.32
CA GLU A 179 6.81 34.47 2.25
C GLU A 179 8.04 33.92 1.53
N ARG A 180 8.49 32.72 1.92
CA ARG A 180 9.74 32.11 1.42
C ARG A 180 9.69 31.80 -0.08
N VAL A 181 8.54 32.03 -0.70
CA VAL A 181 8.22 31.69 -2.08
C VAL A 181 7.39 32.83 -2.62
N ASP A 182 7.94 33.54 -3.61
CA ASP A 182 7.17 34.47 -4.44
C ASP A 182 6.02 33.68 -5.11
N PRO A 183 4.76 34.13 -4.96
CA PRO A 183 3.57 33.47 -5.51
C PRO A 183 3.69 33.13 -7.01
N THR A 184 4.43 33.93 -7.78
CA THR A 184 4.67 33.72 -9.21
C THR A 184 5.40 32.42 -9.53
N HIS A 185 6.16 31.84 -8.58
CA HIS A 185 6.81 30.55 -8.79
C HIS A 185 5.79 29.42 -8.86
N THR A 186 4.71 29.47 -8.08
CA THR A 186 3.67 28.45 -8.07
C THR A 186 2.99 28.39 -9.43
N ASP A 187 2.64 29.55 -9.99
CA ASP A 187 2.00 29.66 -11.31
C ASP A 187 2.92 29.16 -12.43
N ARG A 188 4.21 29.52 -12.39
CA ARG A 188 5.21 29.04 -13.37
C ARG A 188 5.41 27.53 -13.31
N ILE A 189 5.49 26.97 -12.10
CA ILE A 189 5.58 25.52 -11.89
C ILE A 189 4.33 24.82 -12.43
N LEU A 190 3.15 25.37 -12.15
CA LEU A 190 1.88 24.82 -12.64
C LEU A 190 1.80 24.87 -14.16
N ALA A 191 2.18 25.99 -14.79
CA ALA A 191 2.26 26.13 -16.24
C ALA A 191 3.20 25.10 -16.87
N HIS A 192 4.39 24.89 -16.27
CA HIS A 192 5.33 23.87 -16.73
C HIS A 192 4.81 22.45 -16.53
N ILE A 193 4.15 22.12 -15.42
CA ILE A 193 3.53 20.79 -15.25
C ILE A 193 2.43 20.56 -16.30
N ASN A 194 1.68 21.61 -16.61
CA ASN A 194 0.58 21.54 -17.56
C ASN A 194 1.02 21.46 -19.03
N SER A 195 2.28 21.77 -19.36
CA SER A 195 2.81 21.67 -20.73
C SER A 195 3.07 20.24 -21.19
N PHE A 196 3.13 19.27 -20.27
CA PHE A 196 3.33 17.86 -20.63
C PHE A 196 2.04 17.25 -21.22
N PRO A 197 2.15 16.48 -22.31
CA PRO A 197 1.02 15.73 -22.86
C PRO A 197 0.40 14.79 -21.83
N ARG A 198 -0.93 14.74 -21.80
CA ARG A 198 -1.71 13.94 -20.84
C ARG A 198 -2.50 12.86 -21.56
N LYS A 199 -2.69 11.74 -20.88
CA LYS A 199 -3.55 10.63 -21.28
C LYS A 199 -4.63 10.44 -20.22
N LEU A 200 -5.89 10.37 -20.63
CA LEU A 200 -6.98 10.04 -19.71
C LEU A 200 -6.97 8.53 -19.44
N SER A 201 -7.11 8.11 -18.18
CA SER A 201 -7.38 6.71 -17.87
C SER A 201 -8.87 6.41 -18.05
N HIS A 202 -9.18 5.54 -19.00
CA HIS A 202 -10.54 5.10 -19.33
C HIS A 202 -11.26 4.36 -18.18
N TYR A 203 -10.52 3.70 -17.28
CA TYR A 203 -11.08 2.80 -16.25
C TYR A 203 -11.37 3.46 -14.87
N SER A 204 -11.26 4.79 -14.76
CA SER A 204 -11.33 5.47 -13.44
C SER A 204 -12.72 5.98 -13.05
N ARG A 205 -13.79 5.48 -13.68
CA ARG A 205 -15.17 5.86 -13.34
C ARG A 205 -15.66 5.23 -12.03
N GLU A 206 -15.17 4.05 -11.66
CA GLU A 206 -15.62 3.32 -10.44
C GLU A 206 -14.66 3.43 -9.25
N ALA A 207 -13.38 3.74 -9.47
CA ALA A 207 -12.39 3.90 -8.40
C ALA A 207 -12.20 5.37 -8.00
N GLY A 208 -13.30 6.06 -7.63
CA GLY A 208 -13.27 7.34 -6.91
C GLY A 208 -12.59 8.54 -7.58
N ASN A 209 -12.09 8.47 -8.82
CA ASN A 209 -11.38 9.60 -9.43
C ASN A 209 -11.60 9.70 -10.96
N PRO A 210 -12.79 10.16 -11.41
CA PRO A 210 -13.22 10.16 -12.81
C PRO A 210 -12.38 11.03 -13.76
N LEU A 211 -11.50 11.87 -13.23
CA LEU A 211 -10.72 12.89 -13.97
C LEU A 211 -9.20 12.68 -13.85
N ARG A 212 -8.75 11.48 -13.46
CA ARG A 212 -7.32 11.26 -13.25
C ARG A 212 -6.57 11.15 -14.58
N GLU A 213 -5.64 12.07 -14.78
CA GLU A 213 -4.83 12.19 -15.99
C GLU A 213 -3.43 11.58 -15.78
N TYR A 214 -2.88 11.00 -16.85
CA TYR A 214 -1.64 10.25 -16.83
C TYR A 214 -0.60 10.91 -17.72
N LEU A 215 0.58 11.15 -17.15
CA LEU A 215 1.78 11.58 -17.85
C LEU A 215 2.57 10.35 -18.29
N ASP A 216 3.42 10.53 -19.30
CA ASP A 216 4.23 9.47 -19.90
C ASP A 216 5.02 8.64 -18.86
N PRO A 217 5.03 7.30 -18.95
CA PRO A 217 5.70 6.43 -17.98
C PRO A 217 7.21 6.62 -17.87
N THR A 218 7.86 7.22 -18.88
CA THR A 218 9.30 7.48 -18.86
C THR A 218 9.65 8.74 -18.07
N LEU A 219 8.67 9.60 -17.78
CA LEU A 219 8.84 10.79 -16.95
C LEU A 219 9.01 10.41 -15.48
N THR A 220 9.62 11.30 -14.72
CA THR A 220 9.61 11.27 -13.25
C THR A 220 9.51 12.70 -12.77
N VAL A 221 9.00 12.93 -11.55
CA VAL A 221 8.94 14.29 -10.99
C VAL A 221 10.34 14.93 -10.95
N SER A 222 11.39 14.12 -10.73
CA SER A 222 12.78 14.58 -10.81
C SER A 222 13.17 15.00 -12.23
N LYS A 223 12.85 14.21 -13.25
CA LYS A 223 13.11 14.57 -14.67
C LYS A 223 12.33 15.83 -15.08
N MET A 224 11.07 15.92 -14.69
CA MET A 224 10.24 17.09 -14.94
C MET A 224 10.81 18.35 -14.27
N PHE A 225 11.33 18.22 -13.04
CA PHE A 225 12.02 19.33 -12.39
C PHE A 225 13.34 19.68 -13.06
N THR A 226 14.11 18.71 -13.56
CA THR A 226 15.30 18.98 -14.37
C THR A 226 14.96 19.78 -15.63
N LEU A 227 13.86 19.45 -16.32
CA LEU A 227 13.38 20.22 -17.47
C LEU A 227 12.98 21.65 -17.08
N PHE A 228 12.28 21.80 -15.95
CA PHE A 228 11.92 23.12 -15.40
C PHE A 228 13.16 23.97 -15.09
N ARG A 229 14.21 23.36 -14.53
CA ARG A 229 15.50 24.02 -14.28
C ARG A 229 16.21 24.44 -15.56
N ILE A 230 16.13 23.64 -16.62
CA ILE A 230 16.71 23.99 -17.93
C ILE A 230 15.96 25.17 -18.54
N GLN A 231 14.63 25.22 -18.39
CA GLN A 231 13.79 26.29 -18.92
C GLN A 231 13.98 27.62 -18.16
N GLU A 232 14.00 27.59 -16.83
CA GLU A 232 14.04 28.81 -16.00
C GLU A 232 15.47 29.20 -15.56
N GLY A 233 16.43 28.28 -15.56
CA GLY A 233 17.82 28.49 -15.13
C GLY A 233 18.07 28.19 -13.64
N GLU A 234 19.31 28.38 -13.17
CA GLU A 234 19.76 27.88 -11.85
C GLU A 234 19.08 28.51 -10.62
N HIS A 235 18.47 29.69 -10.77
CA HIS A 235 17.83 30.40 -9.66
C HIS A 235 16.63 29.63 -9.07
N VAL A 236 16.07 28.66 -9.81
CA VAL A 236 14.96 27.79 -9.36
C VAL A 236 15.42 26.51 -8.66
N ASN A 237 16.73 26.26 -8.52
CA ASN A 237 17.26 25.04 -7.89
C ASN A 237 16.67 24.77 -6.49
N ARG A 238 16.43 25.84 -5.72
CA ARG A 238 15.84 25.78 -4.38
C ARG A 238 14.34 25.42 -4.35
N LEU A 239 13.68 25.34 -5.50
CA LEU A 239 12.23 25.15 -5.64
C LEU A 239 11.83 23.69 -5.86
N GLU A 240 12.75 22.73 -5.80
CA GLU A 240 12.41 21.30 -6.01
C GLU A 240 11.31 20.82 -5.05
N TRP A 241 11.37 21.25 -3.79
CA TRP A 241 10.36 20.90 -2.80
C TRP A 241 8.97 21.44 -3.17
N LEU A 242 8.92 22.68 -3.67
CA LEU A 242 7.70 23.35 -4.11
C LEU A 242 7.16 22.68 -5.37
N TYR A 243 8.03 22.36 -6.33
CA TYR A 243 7.68 21.63 -7.54
C TYR A 243 7.02 20.28 -7.22
N ARG A 244 7.63 19.52 -6.30
CA ARG A 244 7.08 18.26 -5.80
C ARG A 244 5.75 18.44 -5.07
N GLN A 245 5.56 19.55 -4.37
CA GLN A 245 4.32 19.86 -3.69
C GLN A 245 3.21 20.18 -4.69
N VAL A 246 3.43 21.14 -5.60
CA VAL A 246 2.45 21.52 -6.65
C VAL A 246 2.06 20.31 -7.49
N PHE A 247 3.01 19.47 -7.88
CA PHE A 247 2.72 18.22 -8.60
C PHE A 247 1.84 17.25 -7.81
N ARG A 248 2.03 17.12 -6.49
CA ARG A 248 1.22 16.23 -5.65
C ARG A 248 -0.23 16.70 -5.49
N GLU A 249 -0.45 18.01 -5.57
CA GLU A 249 -1.77 18.65 -5.50
C GLU A 249 -2.57 18.48 -6.81
N GLN A 250 -1.90 18.23 -7.93
CA GLN A 250 -2.56 17.94 -9.21
C GLN A 250 -3.21 16.54 -9.25
N PRO A 251 -4.32 16.37 -9.98
CA PRO A 251 -4.96 15.06 -10.24
C PRO A 251 -4.18 14.22 -11.28
N LEU A 252 -2.84 14.29 -11.27
CA LEU A 252 -1.96 13.65 -12.24
C LEU A 252 -1.29 12.39 -11.68
N LYS A 253 -0.99 11.43 -12.54
CA LYS A 253 -0.16 10.25 -12.26
C LYS A 253 0.87 10.04 -13.37
N ILE A 254 2.07 9.59 -13.04
CA ILE A 254 3.07 9.19 -14.04
C ILE A 254 2.93 7.69 -14.26
N GLY A 255 2.77 7.26 -15.50
CA GLY A 255 2.65 5.85 -15.84
C GLY A 255 1.70 5.58 -17.01
N ILE A 256 1.67 4.32 -17.43
CA ILE A 256 0.66 3.85 -18.38
C ILE A 256 -0.67 3.74 -17.62
N PRO A 257 -1.82 4.11 -18.22
CA PRO A 257 -3.13 3.62 -17.80
C PRO A 257 -3.13 2.09 -17.64
N ARG A 258 -4.10 1.49 -16.94
CA ARG A 258 -4.09 0.04 -16.62
C ARG A 258 -3.64 -0.82 -17.83
N SER A 259 -2.71 -1.75 -17.59
CA SER A 259 -2.06 -2.60 -18.59
C SER A 259 -2.95 -3.72 -19.16
N ASP A 260 -4.16 -3.89 -18.62
CA ASP A 260 -5.15 -4.85 -19.08
C ASP A 260 -6.43 -4.08 -19.43
N THR A 261 -6.50 -3.58 -20.66
CA THR A 261 -7.72 -2.97 -21.16
C THR A 261 -8.67 -4.05 -21.68
N CYS A 262 -9.96 -3.85 -21.50
CA CYS A 262 -10.95 -4.74 -22.09
C CYS A 262 -11.14 -4.40 -23.57
N ASP A 263 -10.80 -5.34 -24.45
CA ASP A 263 -10.94 -5.20 -25.92
C ASP A 263 -12.35 -4.77 -26.33
N LEU A 264 -13.38 -5.29 -25.64
CA LEU A 264 -14.77 -4.93 -25.93
C LEU A 264 -15.07 -3.48 -25.52
N CYS A 265 -14.62 -3.04 -24.34
CA CYS A 265 -14.76 -1.65 -23.92
C CYS A 265 -14.06 -0.71 -24.90
N ASP A 266 -12.83 -1.02 -25.29
CA ASP A 266 -12.05 -0.20 -26.22
C ASP A 266 -12.77 -0.11 -27.58
N LYS A 267 -13.31 -1.23 -28.08
CA LYS A 267 -14.10 -1.28 -29.32
C LYS A 267 -15.37 -0.43 -29.23
N LEU A 268 -16.15 -0.56 -28.16
CA LEU A 268 -17.39 0.21 -27.97
C LEU A 268 -17.09 1.70 -27.82
N PHE A 269 -16.00 2.06 -27.15
CA PHE A 269 -15.54 3.44 -27.02
C PHE A 269 -15.15 4.06 -28.37
N ILE A 270 -14.37 3.35 -29.19
CA ILE A 270 -14.02 3.79 -30.55
C ILE A 270 -15.30 4.02 -31.36
N GLN A 271 -16.27 3.11 -31.25
CA GLN A 271 -17.55 3.24 -31.93
C GLN A 271 -18.35 4.46 -31.45
N LEU A 272 -18.38 4.74 -30.14
CA LEU A 272 -19.04 5.93 -29.58
C LEU A 272 -18.34 7.23 -29.99
N SER A 273 -17.01 7.21 -30.02
CA SER A 273 -16.20 8.39 -30.36
C SER A 273 -16.36 8.80 -31.83
N GLY A 274 -16.70 7.85 -32.70
CA GLY A 274 -16.99 8.10 -34.11
C GLY A 274 -18.42 8.58 -34.39
N ILE A 275 -19.28 8.75 -33.37
CA ILE A 275 -20.66 9.21 -33.54
C ILE A 275 -20.72 10.73 -33.46
N ASP A 276 -21.38 11.35 -34.45
CA ASP A 276 -21.75 12.77 -34.35
C ASP A 276 -22.95 12.92 -33.42
N VAL A 277 -22.72 13.59 -32.29
CA VAL A 277 -23.71 13.81 -31.23
C VAL A 277 -24.86 14.71 -31.69
N ASN A 278 -24.63 15.50 -32.74
CA ASN A 278 -25.60 16.46 -33.27
C ASN A 278 -26.45 15.87 -34.40
N ASP A 279 -26.14 14.67 -34.90
CA ASP A 279 -26.88 13.97 -35.95
C ASP A 279 -27.96 13.05 -35.33
N PRO A 280 -29.26 13.41 -35.45
CA PRO A 280 -30.34 12.62 -34.87
C PRO A 280 -30.45 11.21 -35.44
N ALA A 281 -29.97 10.97 -36.68
CA ALA A 281 -30.00 9.66 -37.31
C ALA A 281 -29.09 8.64 -36.60
N GLN A 282 -28.06 9.13 -35.90
CA GLN A 282 -27.10 8.28 -35.18
C GLN A 282 -27.50 8.02 -33.72
N ASN A 283 -28.55 8.68 -33.21
CA ASN A 283 -29.01 8.52 -31.83
C ASN A 283 -29.42 7.08 -31.48
N ALA A 284 -30.05 6.36 -32.40
CA ALA A 284 -30.44 4.96 -32.18
C ALA A 284 -29.21 4.06 -32.00
N ARG A 285 -28.22 4.21 -32.90
CA ARG A 285 -26.95 3.49 -32.83
C ARG A 285 -26.16 3.81 -31.57
N ARG A 286 -26.14 5.10 -31.17
CA ARG A 286 -25.52 5.55 -29.92
C ARG A 286 -26.11 4.84 -28.71
N ARG A 287 -27.45 4.85 -28.58
CA ARG A 287 -28.16 4.18 -27.48
C ARG A 287 -27.89 2.68 -27.44
N GLU A 288 -27.83 2.03 -28.60
CA GLU A 288 -27.50 0.61 -28.68
C GLU A 288 -26.09 0.31 -28.15
N ILE A 289 -25.09 1.11 -28.52
CA ILE A 289 -23.70 0.95 -28.07
C ILE A 289 -23.58 1.27 -26.57
N GLU A 290 -24.26 2.32 -26.09
CA GLU A 290 -24.33 2.66 -24.66
C GLU A 290 -24.96 1.51 -23.85
N MET A 291 -26.07 0.93 -24.33
CA MET A 291 -26.73 -0.21 -23.69
C MET A 291 -25.83 -1.46 -23.65
N LYS A 292 -25.12 -1.75 -24.76
CA LYS A 292 -24.12 -2.85 -24.80
C LYS A 292 -22.98 -2.63 -23.81
N SER A 293 -22.50 -1.39 -23.70
CA SER A 293 -21.46 -1.02 -22.73
C SER A 293 -21.95 -1.18 -21.30
N GLN A 294 -23.15 -0.70 -20.97
CA GLN A 294 -23.75 -0.85 -19.64
C GLN A 294 -23.94 -2.33 -19.26
N ALA A 295 -24.49 -3.13 -20.17
CA ALA A 295 -24.69 -4.57 -19.93
C ALA A 295 -23.35 -5.29 -19.67
N HIS A 296 -22.32 -4.94 -20.44
CA HIS A 296 -20.98 -5.51 -20.26
C HIS A 296 -20.34 -5.13 -18.92
N HIS A 297 -20.51 -3.88 -18.47
CA HIS A 297 -20.03 -3.42 -17.16
C HIS A 297 -20.76 -4.12 -16.02
N LEU A 298 -22.09 -4.20 -16.09
CA LEU A 298 -22.90 -4.92 -15.10
C LEU A 298 -22.46 -6.39 -15.01
N GLN A 299 -22.26 -7.05 -16.15
CA GLN A 299 -21.75 -8.42 -16.19
C GLN A 299 -20.39 -8.57 -15.49
N ALA A 300 -19.48 -7.61 -15.68
CA ALA A 300 -18.17 -7.62 -15.05
C ALA A 300 -18.24 -7.40 -13.53
N GLU A 301 -19.12 -6.50 -13.08
CA GLU A 301 -19.38 -6.24 -11.66
C GLU A 301 -19.96 -7.49 -10.98
N THR A 302 -21.02 -8.07 -11.53
CA THR A 302 -21.64 -9.29 -10.99
C THR A 302 -20.66 -10.46 -10.93
N SER A 303 -19.83 -10.66 -11.96
CA SER A 303 -18.74 -11.64 -11.93
C SER A 303 -17.77 -11.43 -10.76
N TYR A 304 -17.44 -10.17 -10.45
CA TYR A 304 -16.51 -9.84 -9.38
C TYR A 304 -17.15 -9.98 -8.00
N GLU A 305 -18.41 -9.58 -7.85
CA GLU A 305 -19.19 -9.81 -6.63
C GLU A 305 -19.34 -11.29 -6.32
N GLU A 306 -19.61 -12.13 -7.33
CA GLU A 306 -19.62 -13.58 -7.19
C GLU A 306 -18.28 -14.13 -6.69
N LEU A 307 -17.16 -13.61 -7.21
CA LEU A 307 -15.83 -13.96 -6.72
C LEU A 307 -15.66 -13.58 -5.25
N GLN A 308 -16.07 -12.38 -4.83
CA GLN A 308 -15.98 -11.97 -3.42
C GLN A 308 -16.87 -12.84 -2.52
N LEU A 309 -18.07 -13.18 -2.98
CA LEU A 309 -18.98 -14.04 -2.25
C LEU A 309 -18.42 -15.45 -2.10
N ASP A 310 -18.01 -16.10 -3.20
CA ASP A 310 -17.43 -17.44 -3.16
C ASP A 310 -16.14 -17.47 -2.31
N ASN A 311 -15.35 -16.40 -2.36
CA ASN A 311 -14.17 -16.25 -1.49
C ASN A 311 -14.54 -16.18 -0.01
N SER A 312 -15.65 -15.52 0.35
CA SER A 312 -16.12 -15.43 1.74
C SER A 312 -16.64 -16.76 2.29
N LEU A 313 -17.09 -17.66 1.40
CA LEU A 313 -17.64 -18.97 1.74
C LEU A 313 -16.56 -20.08 1.77
N ALA A 314 -15.36 -19.82 1.24
CA ALA A 314 -14.29 -20.79 1.20
C ALA A 314 -13.69 -21.02 2.60
N ASN A 315 -13.68 -22.28 3.07
CA ASN A 315 -13.35 -22.64 4.45
C ASN A 315 -11.86 -22.78 4.77
N GLU A 316 -10.98 -22.84 3.77
CA GLU A 316 -9.54 -22.71 3.98
C GLU A 316 -8.96 -21.90 2.83
N ASP A 317 -8.12 -20.95 3.21
CA ASP A 317 -7.31 -20.08 2.40
C ASP A 317 -7.00 -20.53 0.94
N TYR A 318 -7.04 -19.56 0.02
CA TYR A 318 -6.70 -19.69 -1.40
C TYR A 318 -5.50 -20.60 -1.71
N VAL A 319 -5.70 -21.50 -2.67
CA VAL A 319 -4.62 -22.24 -3.32
C VAL A 319 -4.32 -21.56 -4.64
N VAL A 320 -3.19 -20.86 -4.70
CA VAL A 320 -2.65 -20.36 -5.98
C VAL A 320 -1.64 -21.36 -6.49
N ILE A 321 -1.97 -22.02 -7.59
CA ILE A 321 -1.05 -22.90 -8.30
C ILE A 321 -0.32 -22.04 -9.34
N ALA A 322 0.87 -21.56 -8.96
CA ALA A 322 1.79 -20.93 -9.90
C ALA A 322 2.68 -22.00 -10.51
N VAL A 323 2.60 -22.17 -11.83
CA VAL A 323 3.39 -23.16 -12.56
C VAL A 323 4.46 -22.42 -13.37
N ASP A 324 5.73 -22.55 -12.98
CA ASP A 324 6.86 -22.19 -13.84
C ASP A 324 7.46 -23.47 -14.43
N LEU A 325 7.31 -23.63 -15.74
CA LEU A 325 7.92 -24.72 -16.48
C LEU A 325 9.16 -24.16 -17.15
N GLN A 326 10.32 -24.50 -16.60
CA GLN A 326 11.60 -24.33 -17.25
C GLN A 326 12.27 -25.70 -17.40
N ALA A 327 12.71 -25.98 -18.63
CA ALA A 327 13.41 -27.15 -19.13
C ALA A 327 12.65 -28.48 -19.39
N GLU A 328 11.53 -28.83 -18.73
CA GLU A 328 10.97 -30.21 -18.89
C GLU A 328 9.56 -30.33 -19.49
N GLY A 329 8.78 -29.23 -19.59
CA GLY A 329 7.40 -29.25 -20.11
C GLY A 329 7.05 -28.00 -20.93
N SER A 330 6.06 -28.10 -21.83
CA SER A 330 5.46 -26.91 -22.46
C SER A 330 4.39 -26.32 -21.53
N ARG A 331 3.96 -25.07 -21.75
CA ARG A 331 2.93 -24.41 -20.92
C ARG A 331 1.52 -24.60 -21.49
N GLY A 332 1.26 -25.78 -22.04
CA GLY A 332 0.01 -26.11 -22.71
C GLY A 332 -1.09 -26.55 -21.74
N ALA A 333 -2.29 -26.70 -22.29
CA ALA A 333 -3.48 -27.12 -21.58
C ALA A 333 -3.29 -28.42 -20.78
N CYS A 334 -2.72 -29.44 -21.42
CA CYS A 334 -2.43 -30.73 -20.81
C CYS A 334 -1.48 -30.60 -19.61
N GLU A 335 -0.40 -29.81 -19.71
CA GLU A 335 0.54 -29.61 -18.61
C GLU A 335 -0.12 -28.89 -17.42
N ILE A 336 -0.88 -27.82 -17.67
CA ILE A 336 -1.60 -27.08 -16.63
C ILE A 336 -2.65 -27.97 -15.94
N ALA A 337 -3.42 -28.73 -16.72
CA ALA A 337 -4.41 -29.66 -16.19
C ALA A 337 -3.78 -30.76 -15.32
N ASN A 338 -2.59 -31.27 -15.67
CA ASN A 338 -1.87 -32.23 -14.83
C ASN A 338 -1.36 -31.62 -13.52
N CYS A 339 -0.96 -30.34 -13.51
CA CYS A 339 -0.59 -29.63 -12.28
C CYS A 339 -1.78 -29.56 -11.31
N ILE A 340 -2.95 -29.16 -11.81
CA ILE A 340 -4.19 -29.11 -11.02
C ILE A 340 -4.59 -30.52 -10.55
N LYS A 341 -4.52 -31.51 -11.44
CA LYS A 341 -4.79 -32.92 -11.12
C LYS A 341 -3.92 -33.40 -9.97
N LYS A 342 -2.59 -33.24 -10.06
CA LYS A 342 -1.64 -33.68 -9.03
C LYS A 342 -1.97 -33.06 -7.69
N TYR A 343 -2.14 -31.74 -7.66
CA TYR A 343 -2.51 -31.01 -6.45
C TYR A 343 -3.79 -31.57 -5.84
N CYS A 344 -4.85 -31.75 -6.65
CA CYS A 344 -6.12 -32.26 -6.17
C CYS A 344 -6.01 -33.69 -5.61
N THR A 345 -5.31 -34.59 -6.30
CA THR A 345 -5.18 -35.99 -5.90
C THR A 345 -4.33 -36.19 -4.66
N GLU A 346 -3.33 -35.33 -4.41
CA GLU A 346 -2.43 -35.44 -3.26
C GLU A 346 -3.01 -34.79 -2.01
N ASN A 347 -3.79 -33.71 -2.15
CA ASN A 347 -4.33 -32.95 -1.03
C ASN A 347 -5.73 -33.39 -0.61
N PHE A 348 -6.47 -34.08 -1.49
CA PHE A 348 -7.86 -34.47 -1.22
C PHE A 348 -8.07 -35.97 -1.43
N PRO A 349 -8.33 -36.76 -0.36
CA PRO A 349 -8.65 -38.17 -0.51
C PRO A 349 -10.03 -38.36 -1.17
N PRO A 350 -10.31 -39.55 -1.77
CA PRO A 350 -11.64 -39.89 -2.24
C PRO A 350 -12.71 -39.71 -1.16
N LEU A 351 -13.91 -39.35 -1.59
CA LEU A 351 -15.05 -39.09 -0.73
C LEU A 351 -15.50 -40.37 -0.03
N ASN A 352 -15.77 -40.26 1.26
CA ASN A 352 -16.49 -41.28 2.01
C ASN A 352 -17.99 -41.26 1.66
N GLN A 353 -18.70 -42.33 2.00
CA GLN A 353 -20.14 -42.41 1.76
C GLN A 353 -20.88 -41.26 2.44
N GLY A 354 -21.67 -40.51 1.66
CA GLY A 354 -22.42 -39.34 2.14
C GLY A 354 -21.60 -38.04 2.25
N GLN A 355 -20.29 -38.06 2.02
CA GLN A 355 -19.47 -36.86 2.02
C GLN A 355 -19.67 -36.06 0.72
N VAL A 356 -19.76 -34.74 0.84
CA VAL A 356 -19.88 -33.82 -0.28
C VAL A 356 -18.69 -32.86 -0.29
N ARG A 357 -18.06 -32.67 -1.46
CA ARG A 357 -16.98 -31.70 -1.66
C ARG A 357 -17.15 -31.00 -2.99
N HIS A 358 -17.15 -29.67 -2.98
CA HIS A 358 -17.31 -28.83 -4.17
C HIS A 358 -16.00 -28.12 -4.50
N LEU A 359 -15.57 -28.18 -5.76
CA LEU A 359 -14.43 -27.40 -6.25
C LEU A 359 -14.96 -26.20 -7.05
N ILE A 360 -14.63 -24.99 -6.62
CA ILE A 360 -14.91 -23.76 -7.38
C ILE A 360 -13.59 -23.24 -7.93
N VAL A 361 -13.51 -23.05 -9.24
CA VAL A 361 -12.31 -22.58 -9.94
C VAL A 361 -12.61 -21.28 -10.64
N PHE A 362 -11.94 -20.21 -10.24
CA PHE A 362 -11.88 -18.98 -11.03
C PHE A 362 -10.64 -19.01 -11.91
N SER A 363 -10.86 -18.96 -13.23
CA SER A 363 -9.78 -18.93 -14.22
C SER A 363 -9.90 -17.73 -15.14
N ASP A 364 -8.76 -17.24 -15.61
CA ASP A 364 -8.72 -16.37 -16.77
C ASP A 364 -9.21 -17.14 -18.02
N ARG A 365 -9.64 -16.43 -19.06
CA ARG A 365 -10.21 -17.05 -20.26
C ARG A 365 -9.13 -17.60 -21.21
N CYS A 366 -7.96 -18.01 -20.72
CA CYS A 366 -6.84 -18.43 -21.55
C CYS A 366 -7.11 -19.79 -22.23
N GLY A 367 -7.47 -19.75 -23.52
CA GLY A 367 -7.79 -20.95 -24.30
C GLY A 367 -6.65 -21.97 -24.35
N GLY A 368 -5.40 -21.50 -24.40
CA GLY A 368 -4.21 -22.37 -24.45
C GLY A 368 -3.92 -23.11 -23.14
N GLN A 369 -4.55 -22.74 -22.02
CA GLN A 369 -4.18 -23.25 -20.69
C GLN A 369 -5.36 -23.83 -19.92
N ASN A 370 -6.40 -23.05 -19.65
CA ASN A 370 -7.45 -23.40 -18.70
C ASN A 370 -8.88 -23.27 -19.26
N ASN A 371 -9.07 -22.57 -20.38
CA ASN A 371 -10.33 -22.49 -21.10
C ASN A 371 -10.38 -23.47 -22.30
N ASN A 372 -10.26 -24.78 -22.02
CA ASN A 372 -10.20 -25.83 -23.04
C ASN A 372 -10.81 -27.16 -22.57
N PHE A 373 -11.00 -28.06 -23.54
CA PHE A 373 -11.63 -29.35 -23.31
C PHE A 373 -10.77 -30.33 -22.49
N GLU A 374 -9.44 -30.26 -22.57
CA GLU A 374 -8.56 -31.12 -21.78
C GLU A 374 -8.74 -30.85 -20.29
N THR A 375 -8.76 -29.57 -19.91
CA THR A 375 -9.01 -29.12 -18.53
C THR A 375 -10.40 -29.54 -18.06
N LEU A 376 -11.43 -29.37 -18.90
CA LEU A 376 -12.79 -29.79 -18.60
C LEU A 376 -12.91 -31.31 -18.37
N CYS A 377 -12.27 -32.12 -19.21
CA CYS A 377 -12.25 -33.57 -19.07
C CYS A 377 -11.47 -34.02 -17.83
N MET A 378 -10.40 -33.30 -17.46
CA MET A 378 -9.68 -33.52 -16.21
C MET A 378 -10.57 -33.27 -14.99
N TYR A 379 -11.38 -32.20 -14.98
CA TYR A 379 -12.36 -31.98 -13.91
C TYR A 379 -13.41 -33.09 -13.82
N ARG A 380 -13.93 -33.57 -14.96
CA ARG A 380 -14.82 -34.75 -14.97
C ARG A 380 -14.14 -35.98 -14.42
N TRP A 381 -12.84 -36.14 -14.66
CA TRP A 381 -12.09 -37.28 -14.17
C TRP A 381 -11.96 -37.22 -12.64
N LEU A 382 -11.71 -36.04 -12.07
CA LEU A 382 -11.71 -35.83 -10.61
C LEU A 382 -13.07 -36.17 -9.97
N ILE A 383 -14.17 -35.80 -10.63
CA ILE A 383 -15.54 -36.17 -10.19
C ILE A 383 -15.74 -37.69 -10.27
N SER A 384 -15.32 -38.30 -11.38
CA SER A 384 -15.49 -39.75 -11.62
C SER A 384 -14.65 -40.59 -10.66
N LYS A 385 -13.52 -40.06 -10.20
CA LYS A 385 -12.70 -40.64 -9.11
C LYS A 385 -13.27 -40.39 -7.71
N GLN A 386 -14.44 -39.76 -7.60
CA GLN A 386 -15.08 -39.39 -6.35
C GLN A 386 -14.17 -38.53 -5.46
N ILE A 387 -13.32 -37.69 -6.05
CA ILE A 387 -12.52 -36.72 -5.26
C ILE A 387 -13.38 -35.49 -4.96
N PHE A 388 -14.24 -35.10 -5.90
CA PHE A 388 -15.20 -34.01 -5.74
C PHE A 388 -16.58 -34.47 -6.17
N SER A 389 -17.62 -33.98 -5.49
CA SER A 389 -19.02 -34.18 -5.85
C SER A 389 -19.43 -33.26 -7.00
N SER A 390 -18.83 -32.07 -7.08
CA SER A 390 -19.01 -31.16 -8.21
C SER A 390 -17.79 -30.29 -8.46
N VAL A 391 -17.68 -29.82 -9.70
CA VAL A 391 -16.72 -28.79 -10.10
C VAL A 391 -17.49 -27.65 -10.78
N ASN A 392 -17.23 -26.41 -10.37
CA ASN A 392 -17.77 -25.19 -10.95
C ASN A 392 -16.62 -24.29 -11.40
N GLN A 393 -16.39 -24.21 -12.72
CA GLN A 393 -15.40 -23.31 -13.30
C GLN A 393 -16.09 -22.01 -13.72
N LYS A 394 -15.64 -20.89 -13.16
CA LYS A 394 -16.15 -19.54 -13.41
C LYS A 394 -15.08 -18.70 -14.12
N PHE A 395 -15.52 -17.83 -15.02
CA PHE A 395 -14.65 -16.97 -15.81
C PHE A 395 -14.97 -15.50 -15.56
N LEU A 396 -13.94 -14.72 -15.20
CA LEU A 396 -14.08 -13.27 -15.10
C LEU A 396 -14.13 -12.62 -16.48
N VAL A 397 -14.62 -11.38 -16.51
CA VAL A 397 -14.56 -10.51 -17.68
C VAL A 397 -13.15 -9.92 -17.80
N SER A 398 -12.47 -10.22 -18.91
CA SER A 398 -11.11 -9.76 -19.18
C SER A 398 -11.00 -8.23 -19.15
N GLY A 399 -9.96 -7.69 -18.51
CA GLY A 399 -9.69 -6.25 -18.40
C GLY A 399 -10.53 -5.50 -17.36
N HIS A 400 -11.50 -6.14 -16.71
CA HIS A 400 -12.33 -5.51 -15.67
C HIS A 400 -11.93 -5.89 -14.25
N SER A 401 -11.47 -7.13 -14.06
CA SER A 401 -11.19 -7.69 -12.76
C SER A 401 -9.82 -8.36 -12.73
N PHE A 402 -9.19 -8.34 -11.57
CA PHE A 402 -7.97 -9.08 -11.30
C PHE A 402 -8.30 -10.29 -10.45
N LEU A 403 -7.74 -11.45 -10.82
CA LEU A 403 -7.79 -12.62 -9.98
C LEU A 403 -6.88 -12.42 -8.75
N PRO A 404 -7.20 -13.03 -7.61
CA PRO A 404 -6.31 -12.99 -6.44
C PRO A 404 -4.88 -13.48 -6.75
N CYS A 405 -4.73 -14.39 -7.72
CA CYS A 405 -3.43 -14.90 -8.15
C CYS A 405 -2.57 -13.85 -8.88
N ASP A 406 -3.16 -12.85 -9.54
CA ASP A 406 -2.40 -11.79 -10.26
C ASP A 406 -1.50 -11.01 -9.31
N ARG A 407 -2.00 -10.74 -8.10
CA ARG A 407 -1.20 -10.11 -7.04
C ARG A 407 -0.03 -10.99 -6.61
N GLN A 408 -0.24 -12.29 -6.53
CA GLN A 408 0.80 -13.24 -6.14
C GLN A 408 1.87 -13.34 -7.24
N PHE A 409 1.47 -13.37 -8.52
CA PHE A 409 2.41 -13.29 -9.64
C PHE A 409 3.22 -11.99 -9.63
N ALA A 410 2.60 -10.85 -9.33
CA ALA A 410 3.32 -9.58 -9.22
C ALA A 410 4.37 -9.59 -8.09
N ILE A 411 4.10 -10.30 -6.98
CA ILE A 411 5.08 -10.49 -5.90
C ILE A 411 6.26 -11.34 -6.42
N LEU A 412 5.98 -12.46 -7.08
CA LEU A 412 6.99 -13.35 -7.65
C LEU A 412 7.82 -12.66 -8.73
N GLU A 413 7.21 -11.87 -9.60
CA GLU A 413 7.90 -11.11 -10.65
C GLU A 413 8.84 -10.05 -10.05
N ASN A 414 8.40 -9.36 -8.98
CA ASN A 414 9.24 -8.41 -8.27
C ASN A 414 10.39 -9.08 -7.52
N ALA A 415 10.19 -10.28 -6.98
CA ALA A 415 11.27 -11.08 -6.39
C ALA A 415 12.27 -11.49 -7.48
N ARG A 416 11.78 -12.02 -8.61
CA ARG A 416 12.60 -12.40 -9.76
C ARG A 416 13.48 -11.27 -10.28
N LYS A 417 12.98 -10.03 -10.34
CA LYS A 417 13.76 -8.86 -10.75
C LYS A 417 14.95 -8.53 -9.84
N LYS A 418 14.95 -9.04 -8.61
CA LYS A 418 15.96 -8.77 -7.58
C LYS A 418 16.86 -9.97 -7.28
N THR A 419 16.51 -11.14 -7.79
CA THR A 419 17.23 -12.40 -7.52
C THR A 419 17.96 -12.84 -8.79
N THR A 420 19.25 -13.11 -8.67
CA THR A 420 20.01 -13.80 -9.72
C THR A 420 19.64 -15.28 -9.66
N LEU A 421 19.12 -15.82 -10.77
CA LEU A 421 18.73 -17.23 -10.88
C LEU A 421 19.78 -17.96 -11.73
N ILE A 422 20.48 -18.93 -11.15
CA ILE A 422 21.55 -19.69 -11.79
C ILE A 422 21.17 -21.17 -11.90
N GLU A 423 20.47 -21.72 -10.92
CA GLU A 423 20.00 -23.10 -10.86
C GLU A 423 18.48 -23.18 -10.63
N PHE A 424 17.88 -24.35 -10.83
CA PHE A 424 16.45 -24.55 -10.50
C PHE A 424 16.16 -24.40 -9.00
N SER A 425 17.12 -24.75 -8.14
CA SER A 425 17.06 -24.54 -6.70
C SER A 425 16.89 -23.06 -6.33
N ASP A 426 17.47 -22.14 -7.12
CA ASP A 426 17.33 -20.70 -6.92
C ASP A 426 15.90 -20.22 -7.16
N ILE A 427 15.18 -20.85 -8.10
CA ILE A 427 13.78 -20.54 -8.37
C ILE A 427 12.94 -20.92 -7.15
N GLU A 428 13.15 -22.13 -6.60
CA GLU A 428 12.44 -22.57 -5.40
C GLU A 428 12.74 -21.65 -4.21
N ASN A 429 14.00 -21.29 -4.01
CA ASN A 429 14.43 -20.36 -2.96
C ASN A 429 13.82 -18.96 -3.16
N MET A 430 13.79 -18.45 -4.38
CA MET A 430 13.16 -17.18 -4.73
C MET A 430 11.66 -17.21 -4.39
N ILE A 431 10.94 -18.26 -4.81
CA ILE A 431 9.51 -18.41 -4.53
C ILE A 431 9.28 -18.46 -3.01
N ARG A 432 10.04 -19.28 -2.28
CA ARG A 432 9.89 -19.44 -0.82
C ARG A 432 10.10 -18.12 -0.06
N ASN A 433 11.03 -17.29 -0.53
CA ASN A 433 11.40 -16.03 0.10
C ASN A 433 10.62 -14.81 -0.43
N ALA A 434 9.78 -14.97 -1.47
CA ALA A 434 9.08 -13.85 -2.10
C ALA A 434 7.98 -13.25 -1.20
N CYS A 435 7.36 -14.05 -0.32
CA CYS A 435 6.30 -13.60 0.58
C CYS A 435 6.59 -14.03 2.03
N HIS A 436 6.87 -13.04 2.90
CA HIS A 436 7.18 -13.30 4.31
C HIS A 436 5.97 -13.56 5.22
N VAL A 437 4.79 -13.02 4.85
CA VAL A 437 3.58 -13.15 5.69
C VAL A 437 2.98 -14.54 5.55
N ARG A 438 2.91 -15.05 4.32
CA ARG A 438 2.40 -16.39 4.02
C ARG A 438 3.22 -16.98 2.87
N PRO A 439 4.26 -17.78 3.17
CA PRO A 439 5.12 -18.37 2.17
C PRO A 439 4.34 -19.26 1.20
N PHE A 440 4.79 -19.29 -0.05
CA PHE A 440 4.20 -20.15 -1.07
C PHE A 440 4.51 -21.62 -0.80
N LEU A 441 3.52 -22.48 -1.04
CA LEU A 441 3.70 -23.92 -1.03
C LEU A 441 4.23 -24.35 -2.39
N ILE A 442 5.41 -24.97 -2.40
CA ILE A 442 6.10 -25.38 -3.63
C ILE A 442 5.82 -26.87 -3.85
N GLN A 443 5.16 -27.18 -4.97
CA GLN A 443 4.94 -28.54 -5.44
C GLN A 443 5.82 -28.81 -6.67
N ARG A 444 6.82 -29.69 -6.52
CA ARG A 444 7.67 -30.08 -7.64
C ARG A 444 6.90 -31.01 -8.59
N MET A 445 7.00 -30.73 -9.89
CA MET A 445 6.48 -31.59 -10.96
C MET A 445 7.63 -32.38 -11.59
N GLU A 446 7.42 -33.67 -11.82
CA GLU A 446 8.33 -34.57 -12.51
C GLU A 446 7.71 -35.03 -13.85
N LEU A 447 8.52 -35.57 -14.77
CA LEU A 447 8.04 -36.10 -16.05
C LEU A 447 6.87 -37.10 -15.92
N LYS A 448 6.90 -37.93 -14.87
CA LYS A 448 5.85 -38.94 -14.60
C LYS A 448 4.49 -38.31 -14.23
N ASP A 449 4.50 -37.07 -13.76
CA ASP A 449 3.29 -36.35 -13.35
C ASP A 449 2.55 -35.75 -14.55
N PHE A 450 3.24 -35.54 -15.67
CA PHE A 450 2.64 -35.06 -16.92
C PHE A 450 2.11 -36.25 -17.71
N LEU A 451 0.80 -36.45 -17.70
CA LEU A 451 0.12 -37.54 -18.40
C LEU A 451 -0.61 -37.04 -19.63
N ASN A 452 -0.65 -37.82 -20.71
CA ASN A 452 -1.43 -37.50 -21.89
C ASN A 452 -2.94 -37.61 -21.59
N LEU A 453 -3.65 -36.49 -21.61
CA LEU A 453 -5.09 -36.41 -21.31
C LEU A 453 -6.00 -36.67 -22.52
N GLN A 454 -5.45 -36.84 -23.73
CA GLN A 454 -6.24 -37.12 -24.94
C GLN A 454 -7.16 -38.34 -24.83
N PRO A 455 -6.78 -39.46 -24.17
CA PRO A 455 -7.71 -40.57 -23.93
C PRO A 455 -8.97 -40.18 -23.16
N LEU A 456 -8.89 -39.18 -22.26
CA LEU A 456 -10.09 -38.66 -21.58
C LEU A 456 -10.98 -37.88 -22.54
N VAL A 457 -10.39 -37.04 -23.40
CA VAL A 457 -11.14 -36.25 -24.39
C VAL A 457 -11.89 -37.17 -25.36
N GLN A 458 -11.24 -38.25 -25.80
CA GLN A 458 -11.85 -39.25 -26.69
C GLN A 458 -13.00 -40.01 -26.01
N ALA A 459 -12.86 -40.31 -24.71
CA ALA A 459 -13.87 -41.02 -23.93
C ALA A 459 -15.00 -40.13 -23.38
N CYS A 460 -14.93 -38.82 -23.63
CA CYS A 460 -15.93 -37.83 -23.26
C CYS A 460 -16.16 -36.87 -24.44
N PRO A 461 -16.75 -37.33 -25.56
CA PRO A 461 -17.03 -36.46 -26.70
C PRO A 461 -17.97 -35.33 -26.25
N LEU A 462 -17.50 -34.10 -26.39
CA LEU A 462 -18.25 -32.91 -26.01
C LEU A 462 -19.18 -32.48 -27.15
N PRO A 463 -20.41 -32.07 -26.85
CA PRO A 463 -21.35 -31.64 -27.88
C PRO A 463 -20.82 -30.40 -28.60
N ARG A 464 -20.90 -30.41 -29.94
CA ARG A 464 -20.42 -29.30 -30.80
C ARG A 464 -21.13 -27.97 -30.52
N THR A 465 -22.29 -28.02 -29.86
CA THR A 465 -23.05 -26.84 -29.44
C THR A 465 -22.42 -26.12 -28.24
N LEU A 466 -21.55 -26.78 -27.48
CA LEU A 466 -20.89 -26.20 -26.31
C LEU A 466 -19.69 -25.34 -26.74
N LYS A 467 -19.83 -24.02 -26.66
CA LYS A 467 -18.76 -23.05 -26.91
C LYS A 467 -18.17 -22.56 -25.59
N VAL A 468 -17.19 -23.31 -25.05
CA VAL A 468 -16.55 -23.04 -23.75
C VAL A 468 -15.92 -21.63 -23.69
N SER A 469 -15.45 -21.10 -24.82
CA SER A 469 -14.93 -19.72 -24.90
C SER A 469 -15.97 -18.62 -24.63
N GLN A 470 -17.26 -18.92 -24.80
CA GLN A 470 -18.36 -17.95 -24.75
C GLN A 470 -19.18 -18.02 -23.45
N VAL A 471 -18.99 -19.05 -22.63
CA VAL A 471 -19.75 -19.21 -21.38
C VAL A 471 -19.10 -18.42 -20.23
N LEU A 472 -19.89 -18.06 -19.22
CA LEU A 472 -19.43 -17.43 -17.98
C LEU A 472 -19.09 -18.45 -16.91
N SER A 473 -19.81 -19.57 -16.87
CA SER A 473 -19.57 -20.63 -15.90
C SER A 473 -19.93 -21.99 -16.46
N ILE A 474 -19.21 -23.01 -16.00
CA ILE A 474 -19.41 -24.41 -16.34
C ILE A 474 -19.48 -25.21 -15.05
N ARG A 475 -20.59 -25.92 -14.85
CA ARG A 475 -20.84 -26.75 -13.69
C ARG A 475 -21.05 -28.20 -14.10
N MET A 476 -20.43 -29.10 -13.34
CA MET A 476 -20.54 -30.55 -13.51
C MET A 476 -20.72 -31.19 -12.14
N VAL A 477 -21.63 -32.16 -12.04
CA VAL A 477 -22.02 -32.82 -10.78
C VAL A 477 -21.98 -34.35 -10.93
N ASN A 478 -21.62 -35.06 -9.87
CA ASN A 478 -21.54 -36.53 -9.87
C ASN A 478 -22.89 -37.22 -10.06
N GLN A 479 -24.00 -36.59 -9.62
CA GLN A 479 -25.37 -37.09 -9.76
C GLN A 479 -25.86 -37.13 -11.21
N ALA A 480 -25.29 -36.30 -12.08
CA ALA A 480 -25.63 -36.20 -13.49
C ALA A 480 -24.36 -36.30 -14.36
N PRO A 481 -23.69 -37.46 -14.38
CA PRO A 481 -22.34 -37.61 -14.94
C PRO A 481 -22.29 -37.40 -16.46
N ASN A 482 -23.43 -37.41 -17.15
CA ASN A 482 -23.57 -37.19 -18.59
C ASN A 482 -24.04 -35.76 -18.94
N VAL A 483 -24.09 -34.85 -17.97
CA VAL A 483 -24.59 -33.48 -18.15
C VAL A 483 -23.51 -32.47 -17.82
N ILE A 484 -23.36 -31.49 -18.70
CA ILE A 484 -22.56 -30.28 -18.47
C ILE A 484 -23.53 -29.11 -18.43
N GLU A 485 -23.53 -28.38 -17.33
CA GLU A 485 -24.40 -27.23 -17.15
C GLU A 485 -23.59 -25.97 -17.41
N VAL A 486 -24.13 -25.04 -18.20
CA VAL A 486 -23.46 -23.78 -18.51
C VAL A 486 -24.35 -22.57 -18.26
N LYS A 487 -23.71 -21.47 -17.85
CA LYS A 487 -24.32 -20.14 -17.84
C LYS A 487 -23.65 -19.25 -18.87
N SER A 488 -24.46 -18.57 -19.67
CA SER A 488 -24.01 -17.63 -20.71
C SER A 488 -24.14 -16.17 -20.27
N ASP A 489 -24.97 -15.90 -19.26
CA ASP A 489 -25.20 -14.59 -18.66
C ASP A 489 -25.42 -14.77 -17.13
N HIS A 490 -25.32 -13.68 -16.37
CA HIS A 490 -25.56 -13.71 -14.91
C HIS A 490 -27.04 -13.59 -14.54
N ASP A 491 -27.86 -13.02 -15.42
CA ASP A 491 -29.28 -12.72 -15.17
C ASP A 491 -30.16 -13.99 -15.24
N SER A 492 -29.73 -14.98 -16.02
CA SER A 492 -30.40 -16.25 -16.16
C SER A 492 -30.26 -17.06 -14.87
N VAL A 493 -31.40 -17.26 -14.22
CA VAL A 493 -31.52 -18.18 -13.08
C VAL A 493 -31.27 -19.62 -13.51
N ALA A 494 -31.65 -19.97 -14.74
CA ALA A 494 -31.55 -21.32 -15.29
C ALA A 494 -30.16 -21.60 -15.88
N TRP A 495 -29.68 -22.84 -15.67
CA TRP A 495 -28.50 -23.37 -16.35
C TRP A 495 -28.91 -24.06 -17.65
N THR A 496 -28.19 -23.80 -18.73
CA THR A 496 -28.38 -24.54 -19.99
C THR A 496 -27.66 -25.89 -19.89
N GLN A 497 -28.37 -26.97 -20.16
CA GLN A 497 -27.83 -28.32 -20.06
C GLN A 497 -27.34 -28.82 -21.42
N HIS A 498 -26.10 -29.32 -21.45
CA HIS A 498 -25.50 -30.00 -22.58
C HIS A 498 -25.23 -31.45 -22.22
N HIS A 499 -25.81 -32.38 -22.97
CA HIS A 499 -25.58 -33.81 -22.78
C HIS A 499 -24.29 -34.25 -23.47
N SER A 500 -23.43 -34.95 -22.73
CA SER A 500 -22.15 -35.47 -23.20
C SER A 500 -21.95 -36.85 -22.61
N VAL A 501 -21.88 -37.85 -23.50
CA VAL A 501 -21.72 -39.27 -23.15
C VAL A 501 -20.39 -39.48 -22.44
N LEU A 502 -20.43 -40.03 -21.24
CA LEU A 502 -19.26 -40.47 -20.50
C LEU A 502 -19.13 -41.99 -20.62
N HIS A 503 -18.00 -42.48 -21.13
CA HIS A 503 -17.76 -43.92 -21.17
C HIS A 503 -17.77 -44.54 -19.77
N ASN A 504 -18.33 -45.74 -19.61
CA ASN A 504 -18.46 -46.42 -18.31
C ASN A 504 -17.14 -46.62 -17.56
N ASN A 505 -16.01 -46.72 -18.29
CA ASN A 505 -14.67 -46.88 -17.69
C ASN A 505 -13.89 -45.57 -17.53
N PHE A 506 -14.54 -44.40 -17.67
CA PHE A 506 -13.85 -43.10 -17.72
C PHE A 506 -12.93 -42.85 -16.52
N ALA A 507 -13.36 -43.26 -15.32
CA ALA A 507 -12.56 -43.14 -14.11
C ALA A 507 -11.25 -43.95 -14.17
N ASN A 508 -11.21 -45.08 -14.88
CA ASN A 508 -10.07 -46.00 -14.89
C ASN A 508 -9.34 -46.03 -16.24
N ILE A 509 -9.53 -45.01 -17.08
CA ILE A 509 -8.71 -44.84 -18.28
C ILE A 509 -7.25 -44.72 -17.87
N HIS A 510 -6.42 -45.60 -18.44
CA HIS A 510 -4.99 -45.58 -18.19
C HIS A 510 -4.34 -44.45 -19.00
N LEU A 511 -3.76 -43.49 -18.28
CA LEU A 511 -3.08 -42.35 -18.87
C LEU A 511 -1.57 -42.63 -18.89
N ARG A 512 -0.97 -42.53 -20.08
CA ARG A 512 0.47 -42.69 -20.27
C ARG A 512 1.20 -41.36 -20.05
N PRO A 513 2.50 -41.36 -19.75
CA PRO A 513 3.31 -40.14 -19.74
C PRO A 513 3.12 -39.33 -21.03
N LEU A 514 2.94 -38.02 -20.89
CA LEU A 514 2.78 -37.07 -21.99
C LEU A 514 4.00 -37.08 -22.90
N ARG A 515 5.19 -37.23 -22.30
CA ARG A 515 6.47 -37.33 -23.00
C ARG A 515 7.29 -38.47 -22.40
N PRO A 516 7.98 -39.26 -23.24
CA PRO A 516 8.85 -40.35 -22.76
C PRO A 516 10.18 -39.84 -22.19
N HIS A 517 10.64 -38.67 -22.65
CA HIS A 517 11.93 -38.07 -22.29
C HIS A 517 11.80 -36.55 -22.09
N LYS A 518 12.82 -35.94 -21.49
CA LYS A 518 12.92 -34.49 -21.33
C LYS A 518 12.95 -33.79 -22.68
N ILE A 519 12.47 -32.55 -22.71
CA ILE A 519 12.57 -31.70 -23.90
C ILE A 519 14.04 -31.34 -24.11
N PRO A 520 14.65 -31.70 -25.26
CA PRO A 520 16.04 -31.32 -25.51
C PRO A 520 16.15 -29.80 -25.65
N ILE A 521 17.25 -29.25 -25.16
CA ILE A 521 17.57 -27.82 -25.35
C ILE A 521 17.85 -27.59 -26.84
N PRO A 522 17.25 -26.57 -27.48
CA PRO A 522 17.57 -26.25 -28.86
C PRO A 522 19.08 -26.03 -29.05
N PRO A 523 19.72 -26.58 -30.09
CA PRO A 523 21.19 -26.51 -30.25
C PRO A 523 21.76 -25.09 -30.24
N ALA A 524 21.03 -24.12 -30.81
CA ALA A 524 21.42 -22.71 -30.79
C ALA A 524 21.46 -22.14 -29.37
N LEU A 525 20.44 -22.43 -28.56
CA LEU A 525 20.40 -22.00 -27.16
C LEU A 525 21.50 -22.68 -26.35
N LEU A 526 21.80 -23.96 -26.62
CA LEU A 526 22.90 -24.67 -25.95
C LEU A 526 24.26 -24.04 -26.28
N ALA A 527 24.48 -23.62 -27.53
CA ALA A 527 25.70 -22.91 -27.92
C ALA A 527 25.84 -21.55 -27.21
N ASP A 528 24.76 -20.78 -27.11
CA ASP A 528 24.74 -19.51 -26.36
C ASP A 528 25.03 -19.73 -24.88
N LEU A 529 24.41 -20.75 -24.26
CA LEU A 529 24.67 -21.12 -22.87
C LEU A 529 26.14 -21.50 -22.64
N LYS A 530 26.77 -22.22 -23.58
CA LYS A 530 28.20 -22.55 -23.53
C LYS A 530 29.09 -21.31 -23.55
N ASN A 531 28.73 -20.29 -24.33
CA ASN A 531 29.45 -19.01 -24.33
C ASN A 531 29.32 -18.26 -23.00
N THR A 532 28.22 -18.47 -22.26
CA THR A 532 28.03 -17.84 -20.94
C THR A 532 28.71 -18.58 -19.78
N TYR A 533 29.26 -19.78 -20.01
CA TYR A 533 29.77 -20.67 -18.97
C TYR A 533 30.91 -20.04 -18.15
N GLU A 534 31.70 -19.14 -18.74
CA GLU A 534 32.76 -18.42 -18.02
C GLU A 534 32.22 -17.48 -16.93
N PHE A 535 31.01 -16.96 -17.11
CA PHE A 535 30.32 -16.05 -16.18
C PHE A 535 29.53 -16.77 -15.09
N ILE A 536 29.39 -18.11 -15.18
CA ILE A 536 28.70 -18.92 -14.19
C ILE A 536 29.63 -19.18 -12.99
N PRO A 537 29.18 -18.92 -11.73
CA PRO A 537 29.94 -19.23 -10.53
C PRO A 537 30.42 -20.66 -10.50
N ILE A 538 31.65 -20.88 -10.03
CA ILE A 538 32.33 -22.19 -10.06
C ILE A 538 31.48 -23.27 -9.37
N GLU A 539 30.83 -22.90 -8.28
CA GLU A 539 29.95 -23.76 -7.49
C GLU A 539 28.72 -24.28 -8.25
N SER A 540 28.18 -23.52 -9.21
CA SER A 540 27.03 -23.92 -10.02
C SER A 540 27.39 -24.64 -11.32
N ARG A 541 28.66 -24.66 -11.72
CA ARG A 541 29.11 -25.25 -12.99
C ARG A 541 28.77 -26.73 -13.14
N ASN A 542 28.69 -27.47 -12.03
CA ASN A 542 28.31 -28.88 -12.05
C ASN A 542 26.87 -29.09 -12.55
N PHE A 543 25.93 -28.24 -12.14
CA PHE A 543 24.55 -28.28 -12.62
C PHE A 543 24.49 -28.09 -14.15
N TRP A 544 25.25 -27.12 -14.66
CA TRP A 544 25.27 -26.78 -16.08
C TRP A 544 25.98 -27.82 -16.97
N ARG A 545 26.93 -28.60 -16.41
CA ARG A 545 27.56 -29.72 -17.11
C ARG A 545 26.60 -30.86 -17.45
N PHE A 546 25.50 -31.00 -16.71
CA PHE A 546 24.45 -32.01 -16.99
C PHE A 546 23.43 -31.57 -18.04
N LEU A 547 23.59 -30.37 -18.64
CA LEU A 547 22.75 -29.90 -19.74
C LEU A 547 23.32 -30.27 -21.13
N GLU A 548 24.49 -30.90 -21.16
CA GLU A 548 25.00 -31.68 -22.32
C GLU A 548 24.34 -33.06 -22.37
#